data_AF-A0A2S0U7F7-F1
#
_entry.id   AF-A0A2S0U7F7-F1
#
_cell.length_a   1.000
_cell.length_b   1.000
_cell.length_c   1.000
_cell.angle_alpha   90.00
_cell.angle_beta   90.00
_cell.angle_gamma   90.00
#
_symmetry.space_group_name_H-M   'P 1'
#
loop_
_entity.id
_entity.type
_entity.pdbx_description
1 polymer ?
#
loop_
_entity_poly.entity_id
_entity_poly.type
_entity_poly.pdbx_seq_one_letter_code
_entity_poly.pdbx_strand_id
1 'polypeptide(L)' 'MNAMLLLSIAELLAGMLINIFIGKLAKWIFRKDGTSSRLPLRVLGIYLIINGASRIFHI' A
#
# COMPACT_ATOMS: atom_id res chain seq x y z
N MET A 1 -21.27 10.01 7.56
CA MET A 1 -19.82 9.74 7.48
C MET A 1 -19.53 9.17 6.11
N ASN A 2 -18.90 9.96 5.22
CA ASN A 2 -18.81 9.64 3.80
C ASN A 2 -18.01 8.35 3.57
N ALA A 3 -18.59 7.36 2.91
CA ALA A 3 -17.94 6.08 2.58
C ALA A 3 -16.57 6.27 1.88
N MET A 4 -16.40 7.38 1.15
CA MET A 4 -15.12 7.76 0.53
C MET A 4 -14.01 8.03 1.56
N LEU A 5 -14.29 8.71 2.67
CA LEU A 5 -13.28 8.96 3.72
C LEU A 5 -12.80 7.64 4.35
N LEU A 6 -13.73 6.71 4.57
CA LEU A 6 -13.44 5.40 5.13
C LEU A 6 -12.58 4.56 4.17
N LEU A 7 -12.86 4.62 2.87
CA LEU A 7 -12.05 4.01 1.81
C LEU A 7 -10.65 4.62 1.74
N SER A 8 -10.51 5.94 1.82
CA SER A 8 -9.20 6.60 1.78
C SER A 8 -8.33 6.30 2.99
N ILE A 9 -8.92 6.20 4.18
CA ILE A 9 -8.24 5.76 5.40
C ILE A 9 -7.79 4.30 5.25
N ALA A 10 -8.63 3.43 4.70
CA ALA A 10 -8.30 2.04 4.43
C ALA A 10 -7.17 1.90 3.39
N GLU A 11 -7.15 2.71 2.33
CA GLU A 11 -6.07 2.74 1.32
C GLU A 11 -4.73 3.17 1.94
N LEU A 12 -4.73 4.19 2.80
CA LEU A 12 -3.54 4.63 3.55
C LEU A 12 -3.00 3.54 4.48
N LEU A 13 -3.88 2.90 5.25
CA LEU A 13 -3.50 1.81 6.15
C LEU A 13 -2.98 0.61 5.36
N ALA A 14 -3.64 0.23 4.26
CA ALA A 14 -3.19 -0.84 3.39
C ALA A 14 -1.81 -0.54 2.78
N GLY A 15 -1.61 0.68 2.29
CA GLY A 15 -0.32 1.13 1.74
C GLY A 15 0.80 1.08 2.77
N MET A 16 0.56 1.53 4.01
CA MET A 16 1.51 1.41 5.11
C MET A 16 1.81 -0.05 5.45
N LEU A 17 0.78 -0.90 5.57
CA LEU A 17 0.94 -2.32 5.89
C LEU A 17 1.76 -3.05 4.83
N ILE A 18 1.52 -2.77 3.54
CA ILE A 18 2.30 -3.36 2.44
C ILE A 18 3.78 -2.95 2.55
N ASN A 19 4.06 -1.70 2.92
CA ASN A 19 5.42 -1.19 3.02
C ASN A 19 6.16 -1.75 4.26
N ILE A 20 5.45 -1.92 5.39
CA ILE A 20 5.98 -2.52 6.62
C ILE A 20 6.24 -4.02 6.43
N PHE A 21 5.28 -4.74 5.85
CA PHE A 21 5.35 -6.19 5.68
C PHE A 21 5.93 -6.63 4.33
N ILE A 22 6.64 -5.74 3.64
CA ILE A 22 7.09 -5.95 2.25
C ILE A 22 7.92 -7.24 2.08
N GLY A 23 8.73 -7.60 3.07
CA GLY A 23 9.55 -8.81 3.05
C GLY A 23 8.69 -10.08 3.19
N LYS A 24 7.74 -10.09 4.12
CA LYS A 24 6.80 -11.22 4.30
C LYS A 24 5.91 -11.38 3.07
N LEU A 25 5.37 -10.29 2.53
CA LEU A 25 4.54 -10.29 1.33
C LEU A 25 5.31 -10.74 0.08
N ALA A 26 6.54 -10.25 -0.10
CA ALA A 26 7.39 -10.68 -1.22
C ALA A 26 7.66 -12.19 -1.17
N LYS A 27 7.96 -12.71 0.02
CA LYS A 27 8.19 -14.15 0.23
C LYS A 27 6.92 -14.98 0.03
N TRP A 28 5.76 -14.47 0.44
CA TRP A 28 4.49 -15.19 0.32
C TRP A 28 3.97 -15.24 -1.12
N ILE A 29 4.04 -14.11 -1.85
CA ILE A 29 3.54 -13.99 -3.22
C ILE A 29 4.53 -14.56 -4.23
N PHE A 30 5.79 -14.11 -4.17
CA PHE A 30 6.78 -14.44 -5.20
C PHE A 30 7.60 -15.69 -4.86
N ARG A 31 7.46 -16.25 -3.64
CA ARG A 31 8.27 -17.37 -3.11
C ARG A 31 9.78 -17.13 -3.24
N LYS A 32 10.20 -15.90 -3.51
CA LYS A 32 11.56 -15.45 -3.75
C LYS A 32 11.80 -14.17 -2.96
N ASP A 33 12.75 -14.24 -2.04
CA ASP A 33 13.25 -13.08 -1.33
C ASP A 33 14.35 -12.44 -2.19
N GLY A 34 13.97 -11.40 -2.94
CA GLY A 34 14.88 -10.68 -3.81
C GLY A 34 14.50 -9.21 -3.92
N THR A 35 15.48 -8.36 -4.20
CA THR A 35 15.31 -6.91 -4.40
C THR A 35 14.28 -6.62 -5.51
N SER A 36 14.25 -7.47 -6.54
CA SER A 36 13.28 -7.41 -7.65
C SER A 36 11.85 -7.71 -7.22
N SER A 37 11.62 -8.69 -6.34
CA SER A 37 10.28 -9.03 -5.84
C SER A 37 9.70 -7.97 -4.91
N ARG A 38 10.56 -7.21 -4.21
CA ARG A 38 10.15 -6.16 -3.27
C ARG A 38 9.79 -4.85 -3.97
N LEU A 39 10.38 -4.58 -5.13
CA LEU A 39 10.17 -3.36 -5.92
C LEU A 39 8.70 -3.13 -6.32
N PRO A 40 7.97 -4.10 -6.92
CA PRO A 40 6.57 -3.90 -7.29
C PRO A 40 5.67 -3.71 -6.05
N LEU A 41 5.92 -4.43 -4.95
CA LEU A 41 5.20 -4.25 -3.69
C LEU A 41 5.40 -2.84 -3.11
N ARG A 42 6.60 -2.27 -3.29
CA ARG A 42 6.95 -0.94 -2.78
C ARG A 42 6.24 0.14 -3.59
N VAL A 43 6.20 -0.02 -4.92
CA VAL A 43 5.44 0.84 -5.83
C VAL A 43 3.95 0.79 -5.51
N LEU A 44 3.38 -0.40 -5.29
CA LEU A 44 1.99 -0.57 -4.88
C LEU A 44 1.67 0.13 -3.55
N GLY A 45 2.51 -0.06 -2.53
CA GLY A 45 2.33 0.58 -1.23
C GLY A 45 2.38 2.10 -1.30
N ILE A 46 3.35 2.66 -2.03
CA ILE A 46 3.47 4.11 -2.24
C ILE A 46 2.27 4.64 -3.04
N TYR A 47 1.83 3.94 -4.09
CA TYR A 47 0.68 4.32 -4.89
C TYR A 47 -0.60 4.41 -4.06
N LEU A 48 -0.84 3.42 -3.19
CA LEU A 48 -1.97 3.42 -2.25
C LEU A 48 -1.92 4.58 -1.26
N ILE A 49 -0.74 4.91 -0.73
CA ILE A 49 -0.55 6.05 0.17
C ILE A 49 -0.85 7.37 -0.54
N ILE A 50 -0.32 7.56 -1.76
CA ILE A 50 -0.53 8.78 -2.54
C ILE A 50 -2.00 8.94 -2.90
N ASN A 51 -2.67 7.86 -3.33
CA ASN A 51 -4.07 7.90 -3.74
C ASN A 51 -5.00 8.16 -2.53
N GLY A 52 -4.75 7.50 -1.41
CA GLY A 52 -5.49 7.72 -0.16
C GLY A 52 -5.28 9.14 0.39
N ALA A 53 -4.04 9.64 0.41
CA ALA A 53 -3.76 11.01 0.81
C ALA A 53 -4.42 12.04 -0.13
N SER A 54 -4.28 11.86 -1.45
CA SER A 54 -4.87 12.77 -2.44
C SER A 54 -6.39 12.87 -2.29
N ARG A 55 -7.09 11.76 -2.04
CA ARG A 55 -8.54 11.78 -1.81
C ARG A 55 -8.95 12.46 -0.51
N ILE A 56 -8.13 12.38 0.54
CA ILE A 56 -8.38 13.09 1.81
C ILE A 56 -8.18 14.60 1.65
N PHE A 57 -7.16 15.02 0.90
CA PHE A 57 -6.88 16.45 0.66
C PHE A 57 -7.78 17.11 -0.40
N HIS A 58 -8.50 16.31 -1.21
CA HIS A 58 -9.42 16.80 -2.24
C HIS A 58 -10.89 16.88 -1.77
N ILE A 59 -11.13 16.66 -0.47
CA ILE A 59 -12.40 16.91 0.23
C ILE A 59 -12.40 18.33 0.79
#